data_AF-A0A257NX85-F1
#
_entry.id   AF-A0A257NX85-F1
#
_cell.length_a   1.000
_cell.length_b   1.000
_cell.length_c   1.000
_cell.angle_alpha   90.00
_cell.angle_beta   90.00
_cell.angle_gamma   90.00
#
_symmetry.space_group_name_H-M   'P 1'
#
loop_
_entity.id
_entity.type
_entity.pdbx_description
1 polymer ?
#
loop_
_entity_poly.entity_id
_entity_poly.type
_entity_poly.pdbx_seq_one_letter_code
_entity_poly.pdbx_strand_id
1 'polypeptide(L)' 'MAKITRLAYADMFGPTVGDRVRLADTNLIVEVERDFTLYGEEVKFGGGKVIR' A
#
# COMPACT_ATOMS: atom_id res chain seq x y z
N MET A 1 6.97 -14.25 12.65
CA MET A 1 6.51 -13.06 11.91
C MET A 1 5.02 -13.18 11.66
N ALA A 2 4.27 -12.12 11.95
CA ALA A 2 2.88 -12.02 11.50
C ALA A 2 2.83 -11.97 9.97
N LYS A 3 1.77 -12.49 9.37
CA LYS A 3 1.54 -12.44 7.93
C LYS A 3 0.25 -11.69 7.67
N ILE A 4 0.23 -10.93 6.59
CA ILE A 4 -0.96 -10.27 6.08
C ILE A 4 -1.13 -10.63 4.61
N THR A 5 -2.37 -10.72 4.15
CA THR A 5 -2.65 -10.92 2.73
C THR A 5 -2.36 -9.63 1.96
N ARG A 6 -1.93 -9.76 0.71
CA ARG A 6 -1.61 -8.62 -0.16
C ARG A 6 -2.81 -7.69 -0.36
N LEU A 7 -4.02 -8.26 -0.48
CA LEU A 7 -5.27 -7.50 -0.57
C LEU A 7 -5.51 -6.64 0.69
N ALA A 8 -5.43 -7.25 1.89
CA ALA A 8 -5.64 -6.51 3.12
C ALA A 8 -4.57 -5.44 3.37
N TYR A 9 -3.33 -5.67 2.93
CA TYR A 9 -2.28 -4.66 2.96
C TYR A 9 -2.64 -3.47 2.04
N ALA A 10 -3.02 -3.75 0.80
CA ALA A 10 -3.39 -2.73 -0.19
C ALA A 10 -4.59 -1.89 0.27
N ASP A 11 -5.58 -2.49 0.93
CA ASP A 11 -6.74 -1.79 1.48
C ASP A 11 -6.36 -0.83 2.63
N MET A 12 -5.30 -1.14 3.40
CA MET A 12 -4.89 -0.35 4.57
C MET A 12 -3.87 0.73 4.26
N PHE A 13 -2.90 0.42 3.39
CA PHE A 13 -1.70 1.22 3.14
C PHE A 13 -1.52 1.62 1.67
N GLY A 14 -2.35 1.09 0.76
CA GLY A 14 -2.22 1.30 -0.67
C GLY A 14 -1.33 0.24 -1.36
N PRO A 15 -1.27 0.30 -2.71
CA PRO A 15 -0.49 -0.65 -3.51
C PRO A 15 1.02 -0.57 -3.21
N THR A 16 1.71 -1.70 -3.29
CA THR A 16 3.18 -1.81 -3.15
C THR A 16 3.81 -2.52 -4.36
N VAL A 17 5.12 -2.76 -4.35
CA VAL A 17 5.91 -3.24 -5.51
C VAL A 17 5.25 -4.40 -6.24
N GLY A 18 5.02 -4.23 -7.55
CA GLY A 18 4.37 -5.19 -8.45
C GLY A 18 2.84 -5.09 -8.51
N ASP A 19 2.21 -4.28 -7.66
CA ASP A 19 0.79 -3.96 -7.82
C ASP A 19 0.58 -3.03 -9.00
N ARG A 20 -0.56 -3.20 -9.67
CA ARG A 20 -0.93 -2.43 -10.86
C ARG A 20 -2.24 -1.69 -10.64
N VAL A 21 -2.27 -0.44 -11.08
CA VAL A 21 -3.45 0.44 -10.94
C VAL A 21 -3.81 1.00 -12.31
N ARG A 22 -5.10 0.99 -12.63
CA ARG A 22 -5.63 1.65 -13.82
C ARG A 22 -5.80 3.14 -13.56
N LEU A 23 -5.36 3.99 -14.49
CA LEU A 23 -5.54 5.42 -14.39
C LEU A 23 -6.96 5.81 -14.83
N ALA A 24 -7.82 6.06 -13.85
CA ALA A 24 -9.23 6.42 -14.04
C ALA A 24 -9.96 5.44 -14.99
N ASP A 25 -10.72 5.96 -15.93
CA ASP A 25 -11.48 5.23 -16.96
C ASP A 25 -10.67 4.99 -18.25
N THR A 26 -9.36 5.28 -18.24
CA THR A 26 -8.49 5.07 -19.40
C THR A 26 -8.03 3.61 -19.51
N ASN A 27 -7.36 3.29 -20.63
CA ASN A 27 -6.69 2.00 -20.83
C ASN A 27 -5.22 2.00 -20.35
N LEU A 28 -4.79 3.01 -19.57
CA LEU A 28 -3.45 3.08 -19.03
C LEU A 28 -3.36 2.33 -17.70
N ILE A 29 -2.35 1.46 -17.58
CA ILE A 29 -2.04 0.70 -16.36
C ILE A 29 -0.61 1.04 -15.94
N VAL A 30 -0.45 1.44 -14.68
CA VAL A 30 0.86 1.71 -14.07
C VAL A 30 1.20 0.62 -13.05
N GLU A 31 2.48 0.35 -12.87
CA GLU A 31 3.01 -0.61 -11.89
C GLU A 31 3.86 0.11 -10.84
N VAL A 32 3.72 -0.27 -9.56
CA VAL A 32 4.61 0.22 -8.52
C VAL A 32 5.98 -0.43 -8.66
N GLU A 33 6.99 0.34 -9.06
CA GLU A 33 8.34 -0.19 -9.33
C GLU A 33 9.20 -0.33 -8.07
N ARG A 34 9.03 0.59 -7.10
CA ARG A 34 9.80 0.65 -5.86
C ARG A 34 8.92 1.16 -4.73
N ASP A 35 9.09 0.55 -3.56
CA ASP A 35 8.54 0.99 -2.29
C ASP A 35 9.72 1.17 -1.32
N PHE A 36 9.76 2.32 -0.66
CA PHE A 36 10.84 2.68 0.26
C PHE A 36 10.44 2.51 1.73
N THR A 37 9.25 1.98 2.00
CA THR A 37 8.80 1.66 3.36
C THR A 37 9.51 0.43 3.93
N LEU A 38 9.44 0.28 5.26
CA LEU A 38 9.74 -0.96 5.96
C LEU A 38 8.40 -1.59 6.36
N TYR A 39 8.15 -2.83 5.93
CA TYR A 39 6.86 -3.47 6.17
C TYR A 39 6.60 -3.71 7.66
N GLY A 40 5.51 -3.14 8.17
CA GLY A 40 5.15 -3.10 9.59
C GLY A 40 5.45 -1.78 10.31
N GLU A 41 6.19 -0.86 9.67
CA GLU A 41 6.54 0.47 10.20
C GLU A 41 5.87 1.60 9.39
N GLU A 42 4.79 1.30 8.68
CA GLU A 42 4.07 2.28 7.88
C GLU A 42 3.43 3.35 8.77
N VAL A 43 3.60 4.61 8.40
CA VAL A 43 3.01 5.72 9.14
C VAL A 43 1.54 5.90 8.74
N LYS A 44 0.66 5.98 9.75
CA LYS A 44 -0.75 6.29 9.56
C LYS A 44 -1.22 7.24 10.66
N PHE A 45 -1.96 8.28 10.26
CA PHE A 45 -2.57 9.24 11.18
C PHE A 45 -3.98 8.80 11.59
N GLY A 46 -4.40 9.19 12.81
CA GLY A 46 -5.72 8.96 13.36
C GLY A 46 -5.69 8.50 14.82
N GLY A 47 -6.85 8.50 15.48
CA GLY A 47 -6.96 8.03 16.86
C GLY A 47 -6.47 6.59 17.01
N GLY A 48 -5.49 6.37 17.90
CA GLY A 48 -4.90 5.04 18.14
C GLY A 48 -4.02 4.50 17.01
N LYS A 49 -3.51 5.36 16.13
CA LYS A 49 -2.60 4.99 15.03
C LYS A 49 -1.15 5.36 15.34
N VAL A 50 -0.28 5.24 14.34
CA VAL A 50 1.18 5.32 14.48
C VAL A 50 1.63 6.75 14.77
N ILE A 51 1.11 7.73 14.02
CA ILE A 51 1.37 9.15 14.26
C ILE A 51 0.47 9.63 15.40
N ARG A 52 1.07 10.09 16.50
CA ARG A 52 0.39 10.52 17.73
C ARG A 52 0.98 11.80 18.27
#